data_AF-A0A2W5XQ70-F1
#
_entry.id   AF-A0A2W5XQ70-F1
#
_cell.length_a   1.000
_cell.length_b   1.000
_cell.length_c   1.000
_cell.angle_alpha   90.00
_cell.angle_beta   90.00
_cell.angle_gamma   90.00
#
_symmetry.space_group_name_H-M   'P 1'
#
loop_
_entity.id
_entity.type
_entity.pdbx_description
1 polymer ?
#
loop_
_entity_poly.entity_id
_entity_poly.type
_entity_poly.pdbx_seq_one_letter_code
_entity_poly.pdbx_strand_id
1 'polypeptide(L)'
;MDPVPLFEVEGDRPQIVPGPRPPRPGVGTSAHRVVESHIDGLLGEQVFPVISGEGPDEPHLLALDASGSPVVVELVARLDDAALSRALDHAGAAGRMTRGQLAARYHGGAHAFQRDVAEFYDSVPVKRTQPGQGARLIVICQEADEDVLNAVDFLRQPTMPVEVLRLGVVHG
;
A
#
# COMPACT_ATOMS: atom_id res chain seq x y z
N MET A 1 21.45 16.53 -3.53
CA MET A 1 20.55 15.37 -3.49
C MET A 1 20.99 14.54 -2.32
N ASP A 2 20.20 14.52 -1.25
CA ASP A 2 20.46 13.62 -0.12
C ASP A 2 20.16 12.17 -0.55
N PRO A 3 20.97 11.19 -0.12
CA PRO A 3 20.75 9.79 -0.47
C PRO A 3 19.50 9.25 0.24
N VAL A 4 18.66 8.52 -0.50
CA VAL A 4 17.46 7.84 0.01
C VAL A 4 17.89 6.59 0.79
N PRO A 5 17.31 6.31 1.97
CA PRO A 5 17.68 5.15 2.76
C PRO A 5 17.16 3.85 2.11
N LEU A 6 18.01 2.82 2.11
CA LEU A 6 17.72 1.47 1.66
C LEU A 6 17.53 0.57 2.89
N PHE A 7 16.47 -0.22 2.93
CA PHE A 7 16.19 -1.15 4.04
C PHE A 7 16.30 -2.60 3.55
N GLU A 8 17.03 -3.42 4.29
CA GLU A 8 17.10 -4.88 4.14
C GLU A 8 16.70 -5.50 5.49
N VAL A 9 15.79 -6.47 5.48
CA VAL A 9 15.31 -7.14 6.69
C VAL A 9 15.47 -8.65 6.53
N GLU A 10 16.51 -9.20 7.17
CA GLU A 10 16.63 -10.62 7.46
C GLU A 10 16.95 -10.77 8.96
N GLY A 11 16.37 -11.80 9.58
CA GLY A 11 16.12 -11.92 11.03
C GLY A 11 17.20 -11.40 11.99
N ASP A 12 16.76 -10.57 12.94
CA ASP A 12 17.30 -10.22 14.27
C ASP A 12 18.83 -10.07 14.50
N ARG A 13 19.67 -9.78 13.48
CA ARG A 13 20.96 -9.03 13.59
C ARG A 13 21.73 -9.01 12.25
N PRO A 14 22.26 -7.85 11.80
CA PRO A 14 23.00 -7.76 10.53
C PRO A 14 24.44 -8.30 10.63
N GLN A 15 24.86 -9.10 9.63
CA GLN A 15 26.26 -9.47 9.33
C GLN A 15 26.54 -9.41 7.83
N ILE A 16 27.75 -8.96 7.45
CA ILE A 16 28.20 -8.79 6.06
C ILE A 16 28.89 -10.06 5.56
N VAL A 17 28.50 -10.60 4.39
CA VAL A 17 29.23 -11.69 3.69
C VAL A 17 29.27 -11.42 2.17
N PRO A 18 30.38 -11.69 1.44
CA PRO A 18 30.52 -11.35 0.01
C PRO A 18 30.21 -12.47 -1.00
N GLY A 19 29.39 -12.16 -2.03
CA GLY A 19 29.52 -12.52 -3.47
C GLY A 19 29.16 -13.95 -3.99
N PRO A 20 29.00 -14.15 -5.32
CA PRO A 20 27.69 -14.14 -5.99
C PRO A 20 27.31 -15.47 -6.67
N ARG A 21 26.00 -15.69 -6.92
CA ARG A 21 25.45 -16.75 -7.78
C ARG A 21 24.34 -16.19 -8.68
N PRO A 22 24.23 -16.58 -9.97
CA PRO A 22 23.35 -15.89 -10.92
C PRO A 22 21.86 -16.13 -10.65
N PRO A 23 20.98 -15.22 -11.12
CA PRO A 23 19.57 -15.20 -10.76
C PRO A 23 18.77 -16.27 -11.50
N ARG A 24 17.82 -16.89 -10.79
CA ARG A 24 16.73 -17.67 -11.39
C ARG A 24 15.51 -16.75 -11.60
N PRO A 25 14.72 -16.94 -12.68
CA PRO A 25 13.53 -16.13 -12.93
C PRO A 25 12.43 -16.49 -11.93
N GLY A 26 11.89 -15.50 -11.23
CA GLY A 26 10.80 -15.66 -10.24
C GLY A 26 10.61 -14.43 -9.35
N VAL A 27 10.43 -13.25 -9.95
CA VAL A 27 10.39 -11.95 -9.25
C VAL A 27 8.97 -11.52 -8.87
N GLY A 28 7.94 -12.05 -9.56
CA GLY A 28 6.53 -11.73 -9.25
C GLY A 28 6.06 -12.19 -7.86
N THR A 29 6.68 -13.24 -7.31
CA THR A 29 6.34 -13.80 -5.99
C THR A 29 6.93 -13.03 -4.81
N SER A 30 7.94 -12.19 -5.04
CA SER A 30 8.66 -11.52 -3.95
C SER A 30 7.97 -10.24 -3.51
N ALA A 31 7.54 -9.38 -4.43
CA ALA A 31 6.87 -8.12 -4.10
C ALA A 31 5.51 -8.35 -3.42
N HIS A 32 4.70 -9.28 -3.94
CA HIS A 32 3.41 -9.63 -3.36
C HIS A 32 3.56 -10.15 -1.93
N ARG A 33 4.50 -11.09 -1.71
CA ARG A 33 4.78 -11.63 -0.38
C ARG A 33 5.33 -10.57 0.59
N VAL A 34 6.19 -9.66 0.13
CA VAL A 34 6.75 -8.58 0.96
C VAL A 34 5.66 -7.59 1.38
N VAL A 35 4.78 -7.21 0.45
CA VAL A 35 3.64 -6.33 0.74
C VAL A 35 2.67 -7.00 1.71
N GLU A 36 2.27 -8.26 1.46
CA GLU A 36 1.38 -9.01 2.36
C GLU A 36 1.95 -9.19 3.78
N SER A 37 3.26 -9.38 3.91
CA SER A 37 3.89 -9.66 5.20
C SER A 37 4.35 -8.42 5.97
N HIS A 38 4.51 -7.27 5.30
CA HIS A 38 5.14 -6.08 5.90
C HIS A 38 4.50 -4.75 5.46
N ILE A 39 3.22 -4.73 5.05
CA ILE A 39 2.56 -3.50 4.60
C ILE A 39 2.71 -2.37 5.62
N ASP A 40 2.47 -2.61 6.92
CA ASP A 40 2.57 -1.57 7.95
C ASP A 40 3.99 -0.97 8.05
N GLY A 41 5.01 -1.82 7.89
CA GLY A 41 6.41 -1.39 7.88
C GLY A 41 6.74 -0.53 6.66
N LEU A 42 6.15 -0.85 5.51
CA LEU A 42 6.29 -0.08 4.28
C LEU A 42 5.56 1.27 4.37
N LEU A 43 4.38 1.29 5.00
CA LEU A 43 3.58 2.51 5.16
C LEU A 43 4.08 3.41 6.31
N GLY A 44 4.90 2.88 7.22
CA GLY A 44 5.32 3.60 8.43
C GLY A 44 4.19 3.81 9.45
N GLU A 45 3.08 3.10 9.28
CA GLU A 45 1.94 3.10 10.19
C GLU A 45 1.11 1.83 10.06
N GLN A 46 0.38 1.51 11.13
CA GLN A 46 -0.52 0.35 11.14
C GLN A 46 -1.81 0.69 10.40
N VAL A 47 -2.26 -0.25 9.56
CA VAL A 47 -3.56 -0.18 8.89
C VAL A 47 -4.40 -1.42 9.20
N PHE A 48 -5.72 -1.26 9.22
CA PHE A 48 -6.65 -2.36 9.40
C PHE A 48 -7.13 -2.88 8.03
N PRO A 49 -6.73 -4.11 7.61
CA PRO A 49 -7.14 -4.64 6.32
C PRO A 49 -8.65 -4.91 6.28
N VAL A 50 -9.32 -4.40 5.24
CA VAL A 50 -10.74 -4.68 4.99
C VAL A 50 -10.87 -5.83 4.00
N ILE A 51 -10.22 -5.71 2.84
CA ILE A 51 -10.12 -6.76 1.81
C ILE A 51 -8.75 -6.75 1.15
N SER A 52 -8.31 -7.92 0.72
CA SER A 52 -7.19 -8.10 -0.21
C SER A 52 -7.76 -8.58 -1.54
N GLY A 53 -7.54 -7.80 -2.60
CA GLY A 53 -8.02 -8.12 -3.94
C GLY A 53 -7.04 -9.01 -4.69
N GLU A 54 -7.56 -9.98 -5.44
CA GLU A 54 -6.75 -10.91 -6.26
C GLU A 54 -6.78 -10.56 -7.76
N GLY A 55 -7.62 -9.61 -8.18
CA GLY A 55 -7.90 -9.32 -9.58
C GLY A 55 -7.88 -7.82 -9.92
N PRO A 56 -7.93 -7.46 -11.21
CA PRO A 56 -7.76 -6.08 -11.69
C PRO A 56 -8.93 -5.14 -11.36
N ASP A 57 -10.09 -5.69 -10.97
CA ASP A 57 -11.30 -4.93 -10.61
C ASP A 57 -11.34 -4.54 -9.12
N GLU A 58 -10.35 -5.00 -8.35
CA GLU A 58 -10.21 -4.69 -6.92
C GLU A 58 -8.80 -4.17 -6.66
N PRO A 59 -8.63 -3.26 -5.69
CA PRO A 59 -7.29 -2.88 -5.26
C PRO A 59 -6.60 -4.07 -4.60
N HIS A 60 -5.27 -4.12 -4.68
CA HIS A 60 -4.50 -5.15 -4.00
C HIS A 60 -4.81 -5.21 -2.50
N LEU A 61 -4.97 -4.05 -1.86
CA LEU A 61 -5.47 -3.94 -0.49
C LEU A 61 -6.36 -2.71 -0.31
N LEU A 62 -7.52 -2.91 0.30
CA LEU A 62 -8.33 -1.83 0.90
C LEU A 62 -8.26 -1.98 2.41
N ALA A 63 -7.82 -0.92 3.09
CA ALA A 63 -7.64 -0.88 4.53
C ALA A 63 -8.24 0.39 5.16
N LEU A 64 -8.22 0.48 6.48
CA LEU A 64 -8.51 1.69 7.25
C LEU A 64 -7.26 2.12 8.01
N ASP A 65 -6.93 3.41 7.99
CA ASP A 65 -5.92 3.95 8.89
C ASP A 65 -6.46 4.16 10.31
N ALA A 66 -5.60 4.59 11.23
CA ALA A 66 -5.94 4.88 12.62
C ALA A 66 -6.98 6.00 12.81
N SER A 67 -7.22 6.83 11.78
CA SER A 67 -8.29 7.85 11.77
C SER A 67 -9.63 7.31 11.24
N GLY A 68 -9.61 6.09 10.70
CA GLY A 68 -10.75 5.47 10.03
C GLY A 68 -10.96 5.92 8.59
N SER A 69 -9.96 6.59 7.99
CA SER A 69 -9.95 6.91 6.57
C SER A 69 -9.53 5.70 5.75
N PRO A 70 -10.16 5.46 4.58
CA PRO A 70 -9.74 4.37 3.71
C PRO A 70 -8.33 4.57 3.16
N VAL A 71 -7.55 3.49 3.13
CA VAL A 71 -6.25 3.40 2.47
C VAL A 71 -6.36 2.37 1.36
N VAL A 72 -6.07 2.78 0.13
CA VAL A 72 -6.05 1.91 -1.05
C VAL A 72 -4.60 1.69 -1.45
N VAL A 73 -4.20 0.42 -1.55
CA VAL A 73 -2.88 0.03 -2.01
C VAL A 73 -3.01 -0.71 -3.33
N GLU A 74 -2.27 -0.23 -4.32
CA GLU A 74 -2.11 -0.86 -5.63
C GLU A 74 -0.73 -1.47 -5.74
N LEU A 75 -0.66 -2.69 -6.26
CA LEU A 75 0.61 -3.36 -6.52
C LEU A 75 0.70 -3.70 -8.00
N VAL A 76 1.57 -3.00 -8.73
CA VAL A 76 1.76 -3.16 -10.17
C VAL A 76 3.22 -3.39 -10.51
N ALA A 77 3.52 -4.25 -11.47
CA ALA A 77 4.91 -4.43 -11.92
C ALA A 77 5.41 -3.15 -12.61
N ARG A 78 4.59 -2.58 -13.49
CA ARG A 78 4.85 -1.36 -14.24
C ARG A 78 3.67 -0.41 -14.09
N LEU A 79 3.95 0.83 -13.75
CA LEU A 79 2.97 1.90 -13.68
C LEU A 79 2.89 2.62 -15.03
N ASP A 80 1.86 2.29 -15.81
CA ASP A 80 1.46 2.94 -17.06
C ASP A 80 0.16 3.75 -16.87
N ASP A 81 -0.30 4.45 -17.90
CA ASP A 81 -1.52 5.29 -17.83
C ASP A 81 -2.76 4.49 -17.39
N ALA A 82 -2.88 3.25 -17.88
CA ALA A 82 -4.02 2.40 -17.58
C ALA A 82 -4.00 1.95 -16.11
N ALA A 83 -2.83 1.60 -15.59
CA ALA A 83 -2.62 1.25 -14.19
C ALA A 83 -2.88 2.44 -13.28
N LEU A 84 -2.38 3.63 -13.64
CA LEU A 84 -2.63 4.86 -12.87
C LEU A 84 -4.13 5.22 -12.86
N SER A 85 -4.81 5.12 -14.00
CA SER A 85 -6.26 5.36 -14.07
C SER A 85 -7.04 4.39 -13.18
N ARG A 86 -6.74 3.08 -13.25
CA ARG A 86 -7.39 2.07 -12.39
C ARG A 86 -7.15 2.34 -10.90
N ALA A 87 -5.92 2.68 -10.53
CA ALA A 87 -5.55 3.04 -9.16
C ALA A 87 -6.39 4.21 -8.62
N LEU A 88 -6.54 5.26 -9.44
CA LEU A 88 -7.36 6.43 -9.10
C LEU A 88 -8.85 6.09 -9.02
N ASP A 89 -9.35 5.23 -9.90
CA ASP A 89 -10.74 4.76 -9.85
C ASP A 89 -11.03 3.95 -8.58
N HIS A 90 -10.12 3.05 -8.18
CA HIS A 90 -10.22 2.30 -6.92
C HIS A 90 -10.19 3.22 -5.70
N ALA A 91 -9.27 4.19 -5.66
CA ALA A 91 -9.20 5.20 -4.60
C ALA A 91 -10.48 6.05 -4.54
N GLY A 92 -10.96 6.52 -5.68
CA GLY A 92 -12.20 7.28 -5.78
C GLY A 92 -13.42 6.47 -5.32
N ALA A 93 -13.50 5.19 -5.67
CA ALA A 93 -14.55 4.29 -5.21
C ALA A 93 -14.49 4.10 -3.69
N ALA A 94 -13.30 3.82 -3.14
CA ALA A 94 -13.08 3.63 -1.70
C ALA A 94 -13.42 4.89 -0.90
N GLY A 95 -13.01 6.07 -1.37
CA GLY A 95 -13.27 7.35 -0.68
C GLY A 95 -14.75 7.72 -0.59
N ARG A 96 -15.62 7.10 -1.40
CA ARG A 96 -17.08 7.26 -1.34
C ARG A 96 -17.79 6.18 -0.52
N MET A 97 -17.07 5.16 -0.05
CA MET A 97 -17.68 4.07 0.69
C MET A 97 -18.11 4.53 2.08
N THR A 98 -19.35 4.19 2.42
CA THR A 98 -19.84 4.27 3.79
C THR A 98 -19.22 3.18 4.65
N ARG A 99 -19.22 3.38 5.97
CA ARG A 99 -18.76 2.37 6.92
C ARG A 99 -19.53 1.04 6.80
N GLY A 100 -20.81 1.08 6.43
CA GLY A 100 -21.60 -0.13 6.17
C GLY A 100 -21.17 -0.88 4.91
N GLN A 101 -20.78 -0.16 3.85
CA GLN A 101 -20.23 -0.77 2.63
C GLN A 101 -18.85 -1.39 2.86
N LEU A 102 -18.02 -0.78 3.72
CA LEU A 102 -16.77 -1.38 4.16
C LEU A 102 -17.01 -2.64 4.97
N ALA A 103 -17.94 -2.61 5.93
CA ALA A 103 -18.32 -3.78 6.72
C ALA A 103 -18.83 -4.93 5.84
N ALA A 104 -19.61 -4.64 4.80
CA ALA A 104 -20.12 -5.64 3.87
C ALA A 104 -19.02 -6.32 3.04
N ARG A 105 -17.90 -5.63 2.82
CA ARG A 105 -16.73 -6.19 2.10
C ARG A 105 -15.78 -6.93 3.02
N TYR A 106 -15.76 -6.62 4.31
CA TYR A 106 -14.79 -7.16 5.26
C TYR A 106 -14.70 -8.70 5.22
N HIS A 107 -13.46 -9.23 5.14
CA HIS A 107 -13.21 -10.67 5.03
C HIS A 107 -13.80 -11.49 6.20
N GLY A 108 -13.88 -10.91 7.40
CA GLY A 108 -14.49 -11.53 8.59
C GLY A 108 -16.02 -11.41 8.65
N GLY A 109 -16.62 -10.76 7.64
CA GLY A 109 -18.05 -10.47 7.56
C GLY A 109 -18.49 -9.25 8.38
N ALA A 110 -19.62 -8.66 7.98
CA ALA A 110 -20.10 -7.39 8.54
C ALA A 110 -20.33 -7.41 10.07
N HIS A 111 -20.65 -8.57 10.64
CA HIS A 111 -20.90 -8.71 12.08
C HIS A 111 -19.61 -8.64 12.90
N ALA A 112 -18.47 -9.09 12.35
CA ALA A 112 -17.18 -9.06 13.01
C ALA A 112 -16.52 -7.67 12.90
N PHE A 113 -16.71 -7.01 11.76
CA PHE A 113 -16.06 -5.76 11.40
C PHE A 113 -16.03 -4.68 12.49
N GLN A 114 -17.16 -4.39 13.15
CA GLN A 114 -17.18 -3.31 14.14
C GLN A 114 -16.34 -3.62 15.38
N ARG A 115 -16.33 -4.87 15.82
CA ARG A 115 -15.52 -5.30 16.97
C ARG A 115 -14.04 -5.24 16.61
N ASP A 116 -13.68 -5.80 15.46
CA ASP A 116 -12.28 -5.95 15.06
C ASP A 116 -11.64 -4.57 14.75
N VAL A 117 -12.42 -3.65 14.16
CA VAL A 117 -11.97 -2.26 13.95
C VAL A 117 -11.83 -1.51 15.28
N ALA A 118 -12.73 -1.75 16.26
CA ALA A 118 -12.61 -1.12 17.57
C ALA A 118 -11.34 -1.60 18.30
N GLU A 119 -11.08 -2.91 18.28
CA GLU A 119 -9.86 -3.50 18.82
C GLU A 119 -8.60 -2.93 18.15
N PHE A 120 -8.63 -2.76 16.83
CA PHE A 120 -7.56 -2.10 16.10
C PHE A 120 -7.34 -0.66 16.60
N TYR A 121 -8.39 0.16 16.69
CA TYR A 121 -8.27 1.54 17.18
C TYR A 121 -7.75 1.63 18.62
N ASP A 122 -8.10 0.67 19.47
CA ASP A 122 -7.60 0.59 20.85
C ASP A 122 -6.10 0.18 20.90
N SER A 123 -5.62 -0.55 19.88
CA SER A 123 -4.23 -1.05 19.81
C SER A 123 -3.23 -0.06 19.22
N VAL A 124 -3.69 0.88 18.39
CA VAL A 124 -2.80 1.82 17.68
C VAL A 124 -2.54 3.08 18.52
N PRO A 125 -1.29 3.60 18.56
CA PRO A 125 -1.02 4.88 19.19
C PRO A 125 -1.86 5.97 18.52
N VAL A 126 -2.60 6.76 19.31
CA VAL A 126 -3.44 7.85 18.82
C VAL A 126 -2.57 8.90 18.11
N LYS A 127 -2.37 8.74 16.80
CA LYS A 127 -1.93 9.84 15.94
C LYS A 127 -3.17 10.69 15.72
N ARG A 128 -3.19 11.91 16.27
CA ARG A 128 -4.23 12.91 16.00
C ARG A 128 -4.08 13.39 14.56
N THR A 129 -4.46 12.55 13.61
CA THR A 129 -4.63 12.94 12.21
C THR A 129 -6.12 13.22 12.05
N GLN A 130 -6.47 14.40 11.52
CA GLN A 130 -7.86 14.66 11.16
C GLN A 130 -8.28 13.63 10.10
N PRO A 131 -9.55 13.15 10.12
CA PRO A 131 -10.04 12.28 9.06
C PRO A 131 -9.75 12.91 7.70
N GLY A 132 -9.03 12.20 6.85
CA GLY A 132 -8.74 12.66 5.49
C GLY A 132 -10.04 12.83 4.69
N GLN A 133 -10.07 13.81 3.77
CA GLN A 133 -11.15 13.89 2.80
C GLN A 133 -10.94 12.82 1.73
N GLY A 134 -11.66 11.70 1.83
CA GLY A 134 -11.59 10.60 0.88
C GLY A 134 -10.61 9.49 1.27
N ALA A 135 -10.17 8.71 0.29
CA ALA A 135 -9.20 7.65 0.47
C ALA A 135 -7.78 8.13 0.20
N ARG A 136 -6.81 7.59 0.92
CA ARG A 136 -5.39 7.70 0.57
C ARG A 136 -5.01 6.61 -0.42
N LEU A 137 -4.46 6.98 -1.56
CA LEU A 137 -3.96 6.04 -2.57
C LEU A 137 -2.46 5.83 -2.40
N ILE A 138 -2.02 4.58 -2.42
CA ILE A 138 -0.62 4.17 -2.36
C ILE A 138 -0.35 3.24 -3.54
N VAL A 139 0.47 3.68 -4.48
CA VAL A 139 0.85 2.85 -5.62
C VAL A 139 2.26 2.31 -5.40
N ILE A 140 2.36 0.99 -5.33
CA ILE A 140 3.62 0.27 -5.21
C ILE A 140 3.97 -0.29 -6.58
N CYS A 141 5.08 0.16 -7.15
CA CYS A 141 5.53 -0.30 -8.46
C CYS A 141 7.04 -0.62 -8.52
N GLN A 142 7.45 -1.50 -9.44
CA GLN A 142 8.88 -1.74 -9.70
C GLN A 142 9.41 -0.70 -10.69
N GLU A 143 8.62 -0.42 -11.73
CA GLU A 143 8.95 0.52 -12.78
C GLU A 143 7.76 1.46 -13.03
N ALA A 144 8.03 2.66 -13.55
CA ALA A 144 7.00 3.59 -14.01
C ALA A 144 7.41 4.15 -15.37
N ASP A 145 6.46 4.22 -16.29
CA ASP A 145 6.67 4.76 -17.62
C ASP A 145 6.94 6.27 -17.55
N GLU A 146 7.71 6.80 -18.51
CA GLU A 146 8.04 8.24 -18.52
C GLU A 146 6.79 9.11 -18.68
N ASP A 147 5.81 8.63 -19.46
CA ASP A 147 4.58 9.35 -19.78
C ASP A 147 3.72 9.62 -18.53
N VAL A 148 3.77 8.75 -17.52
CA VAL A 148 2.99 8.91 -16.28
C VAL A 148 3.68 9.80 -15.24
N LEU A 149 4.97 10.12 -15.40
CA LEU A 149 5.75 10.81 -14.36
C LEU A 149 5.18 12.19 -14.04
N ASN A 150 4.78 12.95 -15.06
CA ASN A 150 4.19 14.27 -14.87
C ASN A 150 2.87 14.19 -14.07
N ALA A 151 2.05 13.17 -14.33
CA ALA A 151 0.80 12.96 -13.61
C ALA A 151 1.08 12.56 -12.15
N VAL A 152 2.03 11.65 -11.93
CA VAL A 152 2.46 11.24 -10.59
C VAL A 152 3.02 12.43 -9.80
N ASP A 153 3.87 13.25 -10.40
CA ASP A 153 4.45 14.42 -9.73
C ASP A 153 3.37 15.46 -9.36
N PHE A 154 2.36 15.64 -10.21
CA PHE A 154 1.20 16.47 -9.88
C PHE A 154 0.39 15.88 -8.71
N LEU A 155 0.16 14.57 -8.71
CA LEU A 155 -0.62 13.87 -7.68
C LEU A 155 0.11 13.77 -6.33
N ARG A 156 1.44 13.86 -6.30
CA ARG A 156 2.24 13.83 -5.07
C ARG A 156 2.37 15.19 -4.38
N GLN A 157 1.65 16.21 -4.85
CA GLN A 157 1.61 17.51 -4.17
C GLN A 157 1.04 17.34 -2.74
N PRO A 158 1.52 18.11 -1.75
CA PRO A 158 1.16 17.89 -0.33
C PRO A 158 -0.34 17.94 0.00
N THR A 159 -1.15 18.52 -0.88
CA THR A 159 -2.60 18.63 -0.73
C THR A 159 -3.35 17.40 -1.21
N MET A 160 -2.69 16.50 -1.93
CA MET A 160 -3.29 15.31 -2.53
C MET A 160 -2.98 14.07 -1.69
N PRO A 161 -3.97 13.22 -1.40
CA PRO A 161 -3.76 12.01 -0.58
C PRO A 161 -3.22 10.85 -1.45
N VAL A 162 -2.20 11.09 -2.28
CA VAL A 162 -1.62 10.08 -3.18
C VAL A 162 -0.12 9.93 -2.90
N GLU A 163 0.29 8.70 -2.66
CA GLU A 163 1.67 8.30 -2.46
C GLU A 163 2.06 7.26 -3.53
N VAL A 164 3.28 7.38 -4.06
CA VAL A 164 3.82 6.41 -5.02
C VAL A 164 5.16 5.91 -4.49
N LEU A 165 5.21 4.62 -4.17
CA LEU A 165 6.35 3.92 -3.63
C LEU A 165 6.98 3.07 -4.73
N ARG A 166 8.25 3.31 -5.02
CA ARG A 166 9.01 2.48 -5.96
C ARG A 166 9.78 1.40 -5.20
N LEU A 167 9.51 0.14 -5.53
CA LEU A 167 10.29 -1.00 -5.04
C LEU A 167 11.51 -1.19 -5.94
N GLY A 168 12.68 -0.82 -5.42
CA GLY A 168 13.95 -1.19 -6.03
C GLY A 168 14.39 -2.56 -5.52
N VAL A 169 14.54 -3.55 -6.41
CA VAL A 169 15.24 -4.80 -6.08
C VAL A 169 16.73 -4.53 -6.19
N VAL A 170 17.41 -4.40 -5.04
CA VAL A 170 18.88 -4.31 -5.04
C VAL A 170 19.41 -5.69 -5.38
N HIS A 171 19.94 -5.80 -6.60
CA HIS A 171 20.71 -6.96 -7.01
C HIS A 171 22.08 -6.83 -6.34
N GLY A 172 22.28 -7.55 -5.24
CA GLY A 172 23.59 -7.77 -4.63
C GLY A 172 24.45 -8.73 -5.44
#